data_AF-A0A0F7HIR8-F1
#
_entry.id   AF-A0A0F7HIR8-F1
#
_cell.length_a   1.000
_cell.length_b   1.000
_cell.length_c   1.000
_cell.angle_alpha   90.00
_cell.angle_beta   90.00
_cell.angle_gamma   90.00
#
_symmetry.space_group_name_H-M   'P 1'
#
loop_
_entity.id
_entity.type
_entity.pdbx_description
1 polymer ?
#
loop_
_entity_poly.entity_id
_entity_poly.type
_entity_poly.pdbx_seq_one_letter_code
_entity_poly.pdbx_strand_id
1 'polypeptide(L)'
;MSRLIKVTDLDSRDTRHILEVDAPDTFKRDLEAALSEEGQIHIDVDVLRDTEIVQIAQEIPPENRDRVQLIFSPEILTEALIDRLEVSDIAVEAGKFILTPGEKNAAAGARFRTLRHNMKLKNKTYEMEIIESLLTDASAETQKYQELKSRYDNLKAAASVKQDADLEERYLNVMDKYKQALERLDRLRKSKLGRLQMAYWNRKGKH
;
A
#
# COMPACT_ATOMS: atom_id res chain seq x y z
N MET A 1 1.57 -17.80 21.81
CA MET A 1 0.81 -16.54 21.63
C MET A 1 -0.34 -16.92 20.71
N SER A 2 -1.58 -16.86 21.20
CA SER A 2 -2.77 -17.19 20.44
C SER A 2 -2.90 -16.30 19.20
N ARG A 3 -2.99 -16.91 18.02
CA ARG A 3 -3.33 -16.20 16.78
C ARG A 3 -4.85 -16.12 16.65
N LEU A 4 -5.34 -14.90 16.40
CA LEU A 4 -6.76 -14.55 16.41
C LEU A 4 -7.20 -14.16 14.99
N ILE A 5 -8.22 -14.83 14.45
CA ILE A 5 -8.86 -14.47 13.18
C ILE A 5 -10.06 -13.57 13.46
N LYS A 6 -10.20 -12.50 12.71
CA LYS A 6 -11.38 -11.63 12.80
C LYS A 6 -12.46 -12.12 11.84
N VAL A 7 -13.67 -12.23 12.36
CA VAL A 7 -14.88 -12.46 11.58
C VAL A 7 -15.67 -11.17 11.55
N THR A 8 -15.91 -10.65 10.35
CA THR A 8 -16.60 -9.38 10.16
C THR A 8 -17.84 -9.57 9.31
N ASP A 9 -18.88 -8.80 9.63
CA ASP A 9 -20.03 -8.61 8.75
C ASP A 9 -19.81 -7.36 7.89
N LEU A 10 -20.12 -7.45 6.60
CA LEU A 10 -19.87 -6.39 5.63
C LEU A 10 -20.82 -5.20 5.81
N ASP A 11 -22.07 -5.45 6.24
CA ASP A 11 -23.09 -4.42 6.38
C ASP A 11 -22.85 -3.51 7.59
N SER A 12 -22.33 -4.08 8.69
CA SER A 12 -22.03 -3.33 9.93
C SER A 12 -20.57 -2.90 10.05
N ARG A 13 -19.63 -3.53 9.32
CA ARG A 13 -18.16 -3.42 9.52
C ARG A 13 -17.70 -3.72 10.95
N ASP A 14 -18.58 -4.25 11.80
CA ASP A 14 -18.25 -4.63 13.16
C ASP A 14 -17.62 -6.02 13.19
N THR A 15 -16.63 -6.17 14.07
CA THR A 15 -16.03 -7.48 14.34
C THR A 15 -17.01 -8.28 15.18
N ARG A 16 -17.65 -9.28 14.57
CA ARG A 16 -18.67 -10.10 15.25
C ARG A 16 -18.03 -11.19 16.11
N HIS A 17 -17.00 -11.86 15.58
CA HIS A 17 -16.32 -12.96 16.28
C HIS A 17 -14.81 -12.90 16.12
N ILE A 18 -14.09 -13.44 17.11
CA ILE A 18 -12.64 -13.64 17.07
C ILE A 18 -12.38 -15.13 17.22
N LEU A 19 -11.86 -15.79 16.18
CA LEU A 19 -11.60 -17.23 16.19
C LEU A 19 -10.16 -17.47 16.67
N GLU A 20 -9.98 -18.37 17.63
CA GLU A 20 -8.65 -18.81 18.07
C GLU A 20 -8.13 -19.98 17.21
N VAL A 21 -7.00 -19.76 16.54
CA VAL A 21 -6.41 -20.70 15.56
C VAL A 21 -5.62 -21.82 16.22
N ASP A 22 -5.08 -21.57 17.43
CA ASP A 22 -4.10 -22.44 18.05
C ASP A 22 -4.70 -23.73 18.64
N ALA A 23 -6.03 -23.87 18.66
CA ALA A 23 -6.73 -25.11 19.00
C ALA A 23 -7.84 -25.43 17.96
N PRO A 24 -7.72 -26.54 17.20
CA PRO A 24 -8.68 -26.87 16.13
C PRO A 24 -10.10 -27.14 16.67
N ASP A 25 -10.21 -27.62 17.91
CA ASP A 25 -11.51 -27.86 18.56
C ASP A 25 -12.21 -26.56 18.98
N THR A 26 -11.47 -25.50 19.32
CA THR A 26 -12.04 -24.18 19.60
C THR A 26 -12.44 -23.49 18.30
N PHE A 27 -11.59 -23.58 17.26
CA PHE A 27 -11.89 -23.03 15.94
C PHE A 27 -13.22 -23.56 15.38
N LYS A 28 -13.46 -24.88 15.43
CA LYS A 28 -14.71 -25.48 14.94
C LYS A 28 -15.93 -25.00 15.71
N ARG A 29 -15.84 -24.92 17.03
CA ARG A 29 -16.94 -24.42 17.87
C ARG A 29 -17.23 -22.95 17.61
N ASP A 30 -16.19 -22.14 17.47
CA ASP A 30 -16.33 -20.71 17.19
C ASP A 30 -16.86 -20.47 15.76
N LEU A 31 -16.46 -21.30 14.80
CA LEU A 31 -16.98 -21.30 13.44
C LEU A 31 -18.45 -21.72 13.39
N GLU A 32 -18.83 -22.78 14.11
CA GLU A 32 -20.24 -23.21 14.25
C GLU A 32 -21.10 -22.12 14.90
N ALA A 33 -20.58 -21.45 15.93
CA ALA A 33 -21.25 -20.31 16.57
C ALA A 33 -21.45 -19.16 15.57
N ALA A 34 -20.42 -18.80 14.80
CA ALA A 34 -20.55 -17.76 13.77
C ALA A 34 -21.53 -18.17 12.64
N LEU A 35 -21.52 -19.44 12.22
CA LEU A 35 -22.40 -20.00 11.19
C LEU A 35 -23.88 -20.09 11.61
N SER A 36 -24.14 -20.13 12.92
CA SER A 36 -25.49 -20.15 13.48
C SER A 36 -26.24 -18.82 13.36
N GLU A 37 -25.52 -17.71 13.15
CA GLU A 37 -26.12 -16.39 12.89
C GLU A 37 -26.58 -16.29 11.44
N GLU A 38 -27.66 -15.55 11.16
CA GLU A 38 -28.10 -15.27 9.78
C GLU A 38 -27.17 -14.26 9.09
N GLY A 39 -26.80 -14.54 7.82
CA GLY A 39 -25.98 -13.64 6.99
C GLY A 39 -24.75 -14.28 6.34
N GLN A 40 -23.98 -13.46 5.62
CA GLN A 40 -22.67 -13.81 5.07
C GLN A 40 -21.56 -13.55 6.09
N ILE A 41 -20.60 -14.45 6.16
CA ILE A 41 -19.50 -14.44 7.13
C ILE A 41 -18.20 -14.19 6.39
N HIS A 42 -17.47 -13.17 6.81
CA HIS A 42 -16.17 -12.85 6.23
C HIS A 42 -15.07 -13.20 7.21
N ILE A 43 -14.13 -14.03 6.78
CA ILE A 43 -13.02 -14.50 7.60
C ILE A 43 -11.73 -13.86 7.06
N ASP A 44 -11.11 -12.99 7.85
CA ASP A 44 -9.81 -12.40 7.49
C ASP A 44 -8.69 -13.39 7.79
N VAL A 45 -8.06 -13.91 6.73
CA VAL A 45 -7.04 -14.96 6.83
C VAL A 45 -5.61 -14.44 6.82
N ASP A 46 -5.41 -13.12 6.91
CA ASP A 46 -4.08 -12.49 6.75
C ASP A 46 -3.06 -12.92 7.82
N VAL A 47 -3.53 -13.42 8.97
CA VAL A 47 -2.69 -13.87 10.11
C VAL A 47 -2.28 -15.35 9.98
N LEU A 48 -2.85 -16.06 9.01
CA LEU A 48 -2.69 -17.50 8.84
C LEU A 48 -1.60 -17.85 7.83
N ARG A 49 -1.00 -19.03 8.01
CA ARG A 49 -0.09 -19.63 7.03
C ARG A 49 -0.89 -20.36 5.95
N ASP A 50 -0.34 -20.48 4.75
CA ASP A 50 -0.94 -21.23 3.63
C ASP A 50 -1.54 -22.59 4.01
N THR A 51 -0.85 -23.36 4.86
CA THR A 51 -1.32 -24.68 5.31
C THR A 51 -2.54 -24.59 6.23
N GLU A 52 -2.58 -23.57 7.10
CA GLU A 52 -3.69 -23.31 8.03
C GLU A 52 -4.91 -22.82 7.25
N ILE A 53 -4.71 -22.00 6.21
CA ILE A 53 -5.79 -21.51 5.32
C ILE A 53 -6.46 -22.68 4.58
N VAL A 54 -5.66 -23.61 4.05
CA VAL A 54 -6.20 -24.80 3.36
C VAL A 54 -6.98 -25.68 4.33
N GLN A 55 -6.48 -25.87 5.56
CA GLN A 55 -7.19 -26.64 6.59
C GLN A 55 -8.53 -25.99 6.95
N ILE A 56 -8.53 -24.68 7.22
CA ILE A 56 -9.74 -23.93 7.55
C ILE A 56 -10.77 -24.01 6.42
N ALA A 57 -10.34 -23.87 5.17
CA ALA A 57 -11.23 -23.99 4.01
C ALA A 57 -11.88 -25.39 3.90
N GLN A 58 -11.17 -26.44 4.31
CA GLN A 58 -11.68 -27.82 4.33
C GLN A 58 -12.61 -28.10 5.51
N GLU A 59 -12.43 -27.38 6.63
CA GLU A 59 -13.27 -27.53 7.82
C GLU A 59 -14.63 -26.84 7.70
N ILE A 60 -14.83 -25.97 6.70
CA ILE A 60 -16.12 -25.36 6.42
C ILE A 60 -17.11 -26.42 5.91
N PRO A 61 -18.25 -26.63 6.60
CA PRO A 61 -19.28 -27.56 6.15
C PRO A 61 -19.76 -27.23 4.73
N PRO A 62 -19.93 -28.23 3.84
CA PRO A 62 -20.29 -27.99 2.44
C PRO A 62 -21.60 -27.22 2.28
N GLU A 63 -22.56 -27.45 3.18
CA GLU A 63 -23.88 -26.79 3.19
C GLU A 63 -23.81 -25.28 3.48
N ASN A 64 -22.72 -24.83 4.08
CA ASN A 64 -22.52 -23.43 4.49
C ASN A 64 -21.45 -22.70 3.66
N ARG A 65 -20.85 -23.36 2.67
CA ARG A 65 -19.76 -22.78 1.85
C ARG A 65 -20.17 -21.50 1.13
N ASP A 66 -21.41 -21.41 0.65
CA ASP A 66 -21.93 -20.22 -0.05
C ASP A 66 -22.09 -19.00 0.86
N ARG A 67 -22.09 -19.21 2.18
CA ARG A 67 -22.25 -18.16 3.20
C ARG A 67 -20.91 -17.67 3.75
N VAL A 68 -19.81 -18.36 3.46
CA VAL A 68 -18.48 -18.02 3.98
C VAL A 68 -17.64 -17.40 2.88
N GLN A 69 -17.01 -16.28 3.18
CA GLN A 69 -16.06 -15.61 2.29
C GLN A 69 -14.72 -15.44 3.01
N LEU A 70 -13.65 -15.85 2.34
CA LEU A 70 -12.29 -15.70 2.85
C LEU A 70 -11.69 -14.41 2.27
N ILE A 71 -11.25 -13.52 3.15
CA ILE A 71 -10.66 -12.22 2.78
C ILE A 71 -9.14 -12.32 2.83
N PHE A 72 -8.49 -11.97 1.73
CA PHE A 72 -7.05 -11.98 1.57
C PHE A 72 -6.51 -10.61 1.18
N SER A 73 -5.42 -10.21 1.83
CA SER A 73 -4.58 -9.12 1.35
C SER A 73 -3.82 -9.53 0.07
N PRO A 74 -3.54 -8.57 -0.84
CA PRO A 74 -2.93 -8.85 -2.15
C PRO A 74 -1.55 -9.50 -2.10
N GLU A 75 -0.83 -9.34 -0.99
CA GLU A 75 0.51 -9.87 -0.75
C GLU A 75 0.49 -11.36 -0.39
N ILE A 76 -0.61 -11.82 0.21
CA ILE A 76 -0.75 -13.17 0.79
C ILE A 76 -1.33 -14.13 -0.24
N LEU A 77 -2.29 -13.68 -1.05
CA LEU A 77 -2.92 -14.55 -2.04
C LEU A 77 -1.97 -14.83 -3.23
N THR A 78 -1.63 -16.10 -3.42
CA THR A 78 -0.79 -16.59 -4.52
C THR A 78 -1.55 -17.56 -5.42
N GLU A 79 -1.10 -17.71 -6.68
CA GLU A 79 -1.68 -18.70 -7.61
C GLU A 79 -1.60 -20.12 -7.03
N ALA A 80 -0.45 -20.47 -6.43
CA ALA A 80 -0.26 -21.76 -5.78
C ALA A 80 -1.21 -22.01 -4.60
N LEU A 81 -1.65 -20.96 -3.91
CA LEU A 81 -2.64 -21.08 -2.83
C LEU A 81 -4.05 -21.29 -3.41
N ILE A 82 -4.42 -20.57 -4.46
CA ILE A 82 -5.71 -20.76 -5.15
C ILE A 82 -5.81 -22.15 -5.76
N ASP A 83 -4.73 -22.68 -6.34
CA ASP A 83 -4.74 -24.02 -6.95
C ASP A 83 -4.96 -25.15 -5.93
N ARG A 84 -4.50 -24.91 -4.69
CA ARG A 84 -4.67 -25.81 -3.53
C ARG A 84 -6.02 -25.65 -2.84
N LEU A 85 -6.68 -24.51 -3.02
CA LEU A 85 -8.01 -24.23 -2.47
C LEU A 85 -9.09 -24.68 -3.47
N GLU A 86 -10.16 -25.27 -2.94
CA GLU A 86 -11.39 -25.48 -3.71
C GLU A 86 -12.16 -24.15 -3.73
N VAL A 87 -11.95 -23.36 -4.79
CA VAL A 87 -12.56 -22.03 -4.95
C VAL A 87 -13.62 -22.05 -6.05
N SER A 88 -14.82 -21.59 -5.73
CA SER A 88 -15.92 -21.44 -6.68
C SER A 88 -15.88 -20.11 -7.43
N ASP A 89 -15.63 -19.01 -6.71
CA ASP A 89 -15.47 -17.66 -7.29
C ASP A 89 -14.49 -16.77 -6.51
N ILE A 90 -14.00 -15.74 -7.20
CA ILE A 90 -13.10 -14.73 -6.67
C ILE A 90 -13.54 -13.32 -7.09
N ALA A 91 -13.57 -12.41 -6.12
CA ALA A 91 -13.85 -11.00 -6.31
C ALA A 91 -12.76 -10.12 -5.68
N VAL A 92 -12.83 -8.82 -5.97
CA VAL A 92 -12.01 -7.80 -5.31
C VAL A 92 -12.93 -6.72 -4.78
N GLU A 93 -12.84 -6.45 -3.48
CA GLU A 93 -13.57 -5.38 -2.82
C GLU A 93 -12.65 -4.65 -1.84
N ALA A 94 -12.76 -3.32 -1.78
CA ALA A 94 -11.93 -2.47 -0.93
C ALA A 94 -10.41 -2.72 -1.01
N GLY A 95 -9.91 -3.22 -2.15
CA GLY A 95 -8.48 -3.52 -2.34
C GLY A 95 -8.01 -4.83 -1.70
N LYS A 96 -8.93 -5.69 -1.26
CA LYS A 96 -8.66 -7.07 -0.82
C LYS A 96 -9.31 -8.07 -1.79
N PHE A 97 -8.76 -9.27 -1.85
CA PHE A 97 -9.37 -10.39 -2.57
C PHE A 97 -10.38 -11.07 -1.66
N ILE A 98 -11.53 -11.41 -2.23
CA ILE A 98 -12.60 -12.14 -1.56
C ILE A 98 -12.78 -13.45 -2.30
N LEU A 99 -12.60 -14.57 -1.60
CA LEU A 99 -12.71 -15.91 -2.13
C LEU A 99 -13.92 -16.63 -1.54
N THR A 100 -14.74 -17.22 -2.41
CA THR A 100 -15.81 -18.12 -1.98
C THR A 100 -15.30 -19.57 -2.06
N PRO A 101 -15.21 -20.31 -0.94
CA PRO A 101 -14.87 -21.71 -0.95
C PRO A 101 -15.99 -22.52 -1.61
N GLY A 102 -15.68 -23.53 -2.40
CA GLY A 102 -16.67 -24.30 -3.15
C GLY A 102 -16.03 -25.18 -4.21
N GLU A 103 -16.83 -25.81 -5.07
CA GLU A 103 -16.29 -26.68 -6.12
C GLU A 103 -15.27 -25.94 -7.00
N LYS A 104 -14.16 -26.61 -7.30
CA LYS A 104 -13.04 -26.01 -8.03
C LYS A 104 -13.49 -25.54 -9.42
N ASN A 105 -13.54 -24.23 -9.59
CA ASN A 105 -13.87 -23.59 -10.86
C ASN A 105 -12.59 -23.17 -11.60
N ALA A 106 -12.34 -23.77 -12.77
CA ALA A 106 -11.19 -23.40 -13.61
C ALA A 106 -11.19 -21.91 -14.02
N ALA A 107 -12.36 -21.28 -14.08
CA ALA A 107 -12.48 -19.85 -14.36
C ALA A 107 -12.00 -18.96 -13.21
N ALA A 108 -12.05 -19.43 -11.95
CA ALA A 108 -11.63 -18.65 -10.78
C ALA A 108 -10.12 -18.33 -10.83
N GLY A 109 -9.28 -19.29 -11.22
CA GLY A 109 -7.84 -19.06 -11.39
C GLY A 109 -7.52 -18.08 -12.53
N ALA A 110 -8.29 -18.09 -13.62
CA ALA A 110 -8.15 -17.10 -14.69
C ALA A 110 -8.59 -15.70 -14.22
N ARG A 111 -9.72 -15.60 -13.51
CA ARG A 111 -10.21 -14.35 -12.91
C ARG A 111 -9.21 -13.75 -11.93
N PHE A 112 -8.60 -14.56 -11.06
CA PHE A 112 -7.56 -14.10 -10.14
C PHE A 112 -6.40 -13.42 -10.87
N ARG A 113 -5.88 -14.05 -11.95
CA ARG A 113 -4.78 -13.48 -12.74
C ARG A 113 -5.14 -12.11 -13.30
N THR A 114 -6.34 -11.97 -13.86
CA THR A 114 -6.85 -10.71 -14.38
C THR A 114 -7.03 -9.66 -13.27
N LEU A 115 -7.67 -10.02 -12.15
CA LEU A 115 -7.91 -9.12 -11.03
C LEU A 115 -6.59 -8.65 -10.39
N ARG A 116 -5.63 -9.55 -10.19
CA ARG A 116 -4.30 -9.23 -9.68
C ARG A 116 -3.54 -8.31 -10.61
N HIS A 117 -3.62 -8.54 -11.92
CA HIS A 117 -3.01 -7.65 -12.90
C HIS A 117 -3.65 -6.26 -12.86
N ASN A 118 -4.98 -6.19 -12.84
CA ASN A 118 -5.73 -4.92 -12.78
C ASN A 118 -5.42 -4.13 -11.50
N MET A 119 -5.33 -4.80 -10.35
CA MET A 119 -4.92 -4.15 -9.09
C MET A 119 -3.49 -3.59 -9.16
N LYS A 120 -2.55 -4.34 -9.72
CA LYS A 120 -1.18 -3.86 -9.93
C LYS A 120 -1.13 -2.64 -10.86
N LEU A 121 -1.91 -2.66 -11.94
CA LEU A 121 -2.02 -1.51 -12.84
C LEU A 121 -2.62 -0.30 -12.13
N LYS A 122 -3.70 -0.49 -11.37
CA LYS A 122 -4.35 0.60 -10.60
C LYS A 122 -3.40 1.25 -9.60
N ASN A 123 -2.64 0.44 -8.85
CA ASN A 123 -1.65 0.94 -7.91
C ASN A 123 -0.53 1.72 -8.62
N LYS A 124 -0.05 1.21 -9.77
CA LYS A 124 0.96 1.89 -10.57
C LYS A 124 0.46 3.23 -11.13
N THR A 125 -0.81 3.30 -11.53
CA THR A 125 -1.43 4.56 -11.98
C THR A 125 -1.51 5.56 -10.83
N TYR A 126 -1.95 5.16 -9.65
CA TYR A 126 -1.96 6.04 -8.48
C TYR A 126 -0.56 6.52 -8.08
N GLU A 127 0.45 5.64 -8.09
CA GLU A 127 1.83 6.04 -7.85
C GLU A 127 2.29 7.08 -8.87
N MET A 128 1.91 6.93 -10.14
CA MET A 128 2.23 7.88 -11.20
C MET A 128 1.52 9.23 -11.00
N GLU A 129 0.24 9.24 -10.65
CA GLU A 129 -0.51 10.47 -10.34
C GLU A 129 0.10 11.22 -9.15
N ILE A 130 0.51 10.50 -8.10
CA ILE A 130 1.20 11.10 -6.95
C ILE A 130 2.54 11.70 -7.39
N ILE A 131 3.31 10.99 -8.22
CA ILE A 131 4.59 11.48 -8.73
C ILE A 131 4.38 12.73 -9.61
N GLU A 132 3.37 12.76 -10.47
CA GLU A 132 3.03 13.91 -11.30
C GLU A 132 2.63 15.12 -10.46
N SER A 133 1.83 14.91 -9.41
CA SER A 133 1.49 15.97 -8.45
C SER A 133 2.76 16.54 -7.79
N LEU A 134 3.66 15.67 -7.30
CA LEU A 134 4.90 16.08 -6.66
C LEU A 134 5.86 16.81 -7.61
N LEU A 135 5.92 16.40 -8.88
CA LEU A 135 6.71 17.08 -9.91
C LEU A 135 6.15 18.46 -10.25
N THR A 136 4.83 18.57 -10.30
CA THR A 136 4.15 19.85 -10.53
C THR A 136 4.46 20.84 -9.41
N ASP A 137 4.39 20.38 -8.16
CA ASP A 137 4.75 21.18 -6.98
C ASP A 137 6.23 21.58 -6.98
N ALA A 138 7.14 20.67 -7.34
CA ALA A 138 8.57 20.96 -7.46
C ALA A 138 8.87 22.00 -8.56
N SER A 139 8.14 21.94 -9.68
CA SER A 139 8.26 22.91 -10.77
C SER A 139 7.82 24.32 -10.33
N ALA A 140 6.72 24.41 -9.57
CA ALA A 140 6.23 25.67 -9.00
C ALA A 140 7.23 26.27 -8.00
N GLU A 141 7.83 25.46 -7.14
CA GLU A 141 8.88 25.90 -6.21
C GLU A 141 10.16 26.36 -6.94
N THR A 142 10.53 25.68 -8.04
CA THR A 142 11.66 26.09 -8.87
C THR A 142 11.42 27.44 -9.54
N GLN A 143 10.19 27.70 -9.99
CA GLN A 143 9.81 28.98 -10.59
C GLN A 143 9.87 30.12 -9.56
N LYS A 144 9.33 29.90 -8.34
CA LYS A 144 9.47 30.86 -7.23
C LYS A 144 10.93 31.17 -6.90
N TYR A 145 11.81 30.15 -6.92
CA TYR A 145 13.23 30.34 -6.71
C TYR A 145 13.89 31.20 -7.81
N GLN A 146 13.55 30.97 -9.07
CA GLN A 146 14.06 31.78 -10.19
C GLN A 146 13.58 33.23 -10.12
N GLU A 147 12.32 33.47 -9.76
CA GLU A 147 11.79 34.82 -9.53
C GLU A 147 12.51 35.51 -8.38
N LEU A 148 12.73 34.81 -7.26
CA LEU A 148 13.43 35.36 -6.11
C LEU A 148 14.90 35.67 -6.43
N LYS A 149 15.55 34.80 -7.21
CA LYS A 149 16.92 35.02 -7.71
C LYS A 149 16.99 36.23 -8.64
N SER A 150 16.04 36.36 -9.57
CA SER A 150 15.96 37.54 -10.45
C SER A 150 15.76 38.83 -9.64
N ARG A 151 14.87 38.82 -8.64
CA ARG A 151 14.68 39.95 -7.72
C ARG A 151 15.96 40.27 -6.94
N TYR A 152 16.68 39.25 -6.49
CA TYR A 152 17.96 39.41 -5.80
C TYR A 152 19.04 40.02 -6.72
N ASP A 153 19.18 39.52 -7.94
CA ASP A 153 20.14 40.04 -8.90
C ASP A 153 19.82 41.51 -9.28
N ASN A 154 18.52 41.84 -9.42
CA ASN A 154 18.06 43.22 -9.62
C ASN A 154 18.33 44.12 -8.41
N LEU A 155 18.10 43.63 -7.19
CA LEU A 155 18.40 44.35 -5.95
C LEU A 155 19.91 44.56 -5.76
N LYS A 156 20.73 43.55 -6.08
CA LYS A 156 22.19 43.65 -6.04
C LYS A 156 22.73 44.65 -7.07
N ALA A 157 22.13 44.69 -8.26
CA ALA A 157 22.45 45.70 -9.27
C ALA A 157 22.05 47.12 -8.80
N ALA A 158 20.88 47.25 -8.14
CA ALA A 158 20.42 48.51 -7.55
C ALA A 158 21.21 48.95 -6.31
N ALA A 159 21.74 48.01 -5.52
CA ALA A 159 22.55 48.24 -4.32
C ALA A 159 23.95 48.82 -4.60
N SER A 160 24.34 48.97 -5.87
CA SER A 160 25.48 49.80 -6.25
C SER A 160 25.29 51.30 -5.94
N VAL A 161 24.08 51.69 -5.51
CA VAL A 161 23.73 53.04 -5.06
C VAL A 161 23.19 53.00 -3.62
N LYS A 162 24.12 53.06 -2.66
CA LYS A 162 23.97 53.39 -1.22
C LYS A 162 23.33 52.37 -0.26
N GLN A 163 24.16 52.00 0.74
CA GLN A 163 23.92 51.52 2.13
C GLN A 163 22.95 50.35 2.36
N ASP A 164 23.43 49.25 2.95
CA ASP A 164 22.83 48.60 4.15
C ASP A 164 23.61 47.35 4.60
N ALA A 165 24.45 47.50 5.62
CA ALA A 165 25.18 46.38 6.23
C ALA A 165 24.24 45.36 6.94
N ASP A 166 23.08 45.82 7.42
CA ASP A 166 22.05 44.97 8.02
C ASP A 166 21.36 44.04 7.02
N LEU A 167 21.23 44.47 5.76
CA LEU A 167 20.72 43.62 4.69
C LEU A 167 21.74 42.52 4.39
N GLU A 168 23.01 42.89 4.27
CA GLU A 168 24.10 41.99 3.95
C GLU A 168 24.24 40.86 5.00
N GLU A 169 24.08 41.18 6.28
CA GLU A 169 24.12 40.19 7.37
C GLU A 169 22.91 39.24 7.35
N ARG A 170 21.70 39.75 7.07
CA ARG A 170 20.50 38.90 6.89
C ARG A 170 20.63 37.99 5.67
N TYR A 171 21.21 38.50 4.58
CA TYR A 171 21.46 37.71 3.38
C TYR A 171 22.52 36.63 3.59
N LEU A 172 23.60 36.93 4.32
CA LEU A 172 24.62 35.93 4.70
C LEU A 172 24.01 34.81 5.54
N ASN A 173 23.15 35.14 6.50
CA ASN A 173 22.49 34.16 7.36
C ASN A 173 21.53 33.24 6.57
N VAL A 174 20.81 33.78 5.59
CA VAL A 174 19.96 32.99 4.69
C VAL A 174 20.82 32.10 3.78
N MET A 175 21.92 32.62 3.22
CA MET A 175 22.86 31.84 2.42
C MET A 175 23.47 30.67 3.18
N ASP A 176 23.81 30.86 4.45
CA ASP A 176 24.36 29.79 5.29
C ASP A 176 23.33 28.69 5.58
N LYS A 177 22.06 29.06 5.79
CA LYS A 177 20.97 28.09 5.92
C LYS A 177 20.78 27.27 4.64
N TYR A 178 20.87 27.91 3.48
CA TYR A 178 20.83 27.21 2.19
C TYR A 178 22.03 26.30 1.99
N LYS A 179 23.23 26.72 2.39
CA LYS A 179 24.44 25.91 2.32
C LYS A 179 24.32 24.65 3.20
N GLN A 180 23.79 24.79 4.42
CA GLN A 180 23.51 23.65 5.30
C GLN A 180 22.44 22.71 4.71
N ALA A 181 21.40 23.25 4.07
CA ALA A 181 20.39 22.45 3.40
C ALA A 181 20.98 21.66 2.20
N LEU A 182 21.86 22.30 1.42
CA LEU A 182 22.59 21.64 0.33
C LEU A 182 23.54 20.55 0.84
N GLU A 183 24.23 20.77 1.95
CA GLU A 183 25.06 19.72 2.58
C GLU A 183 24.22 18.54 3.06
N ARG A 184 23.03 18.80 3.62
CA ARG A 184 22.09 17.72 4.01
C ARG A 184 21.59 16.94 2.79
N LEU A 185 21.27 17.62 1.69
CA LEU A 185 20.90 16.99 0.43
C LEU A 185 22.05 16.16 -0.15
N ASP A 186 23.29 16.64 -0.07
CA ASP A 186 24.45 15.90 -0.55
C ASP A 186 24.75 14.66 0.33
N ARG A 187 24.51 14.75 1.65
CA ARG A 187 24.55 13.57 2.54
C ARG A 187 23.44 12.56 2.20
N LEU A 188 22.23 13.02 1.91
CA LEU A 188 21.12 12.18 1.45
C LEU A 188 21.45 11.50 0.12
N ARG A 189 22.03 12.23 -0.83
CA ARG A 189 22.53 11.69 -2.12
C ARG A 189 23.61 10.63 -1.92
N LYS A 190 24.51 10.82 -0.96
CA LYS A 190 25.57 9.85 -0.60
C LYS A 190 25.06 8.68 0.24
N SER A 191 23.85 8.75 0.80
CA SER A 191 23.23 7.65 1.53
C SER A 191 22.95 6.44 0.63
N LYS A 192 22.79 5.25 1.21
CA LYS A 192 22.53 4.00 0.48
C LYS A 192 21.25 4.09 -0.36
N LEU A 193 20.22 4.75 0.17
CA LEU A 193 18.94 4.97 -0.52
C LEU A 193 19.08 6.02 -1.65
N GLY A 194 19.79 7.12 -1.40
CA GLY A 194 20.04 8.15 -2.42
C GLY A 194 20.89 7.66 -3.59
N ARG A 195 21.87 6.78 -3.34
CA ARG A 195 22.65 6.13 -4.41
C ARG A 195 21.80 5.18 -5.25
N LEU A 196 20.87 4.44 -4.64
CA LEU A 196 19.93 3.58 -5.36
C LEU A 196 18.97 4.39 -6.23
N GLN A 197 18.46 5.52 -5.74
CA GLN A 197 17.60 6.43 -6.51
C GLN A 197 18.34 7.08 -7.70
N MET A 198 19.57 7.54 -7.50
CA MET A 198 20.39 8.10 -8.58
C MET A 198 20.78 7.03 -9.62
N ALA A 199 21.06 5.80 -9.19
CA ALA A 199 21.34 4.69 -10.10
C ALA A 199 20.11 4.29 -10.93
N TYR A 200 18.92 4.31 -10.33
CA TYR A 200 17.65 4.09 -11.02
C TYR A 200 17.40 5.18 -12.09
N TRP A 201 17.62 6.46 -11.75
CA TRP A 201 17.45 7.56 -12.70
C TRP A 201 18.47 7.54 -13.85
N ASN A 202 19.74 7.28 -13.55
CA ASN A 202 20.79 7.19 -14.57
C ASN A 202 20.59 6.00 -15.53
N ARG A 203 19.89 4.94 -15.10
CA ARG A 203 19.46 3.85 -15.98
C ARG A 203 18.29 4.25 -16.88
N LYS A 204 17.36 5.06 -16.36
CA LYS A 204 16.18 5.52 -17.11
C LYS A 204 16.52 6.58 -18.17
N GLY A 205 17.55 7.41 -17.94
CA GLY A 205 17.99 8.43 -18.90
C GLY A 205 19.00 7.97 -19.97
N LYS A 206 19.34 6.68 -20.03
CA LYS A 206 20.21 6.07 -21.05
C LYS A 206 19.45 5.27 -22.11
N HIS A 207 18.12 5.36 -22.10
CA HIS A 207 17.22 4.92 -23.16
C HIS A 207 16.49 6.13 -23.72
#